data_AF-A0A523DHI7-F1
#
_entry.id   AF-A0A523DHI7-F1
#
_cell.length_a   1.000
_cell.length_b   1.000
_cell.length_c   1.000
_cell.angle_alpha   90.00
_cell.angle_beta   90.00
_cell.angle_gamma   90.00
#
_symmetry.space_group_name_H-M   'P 1'
#
loop_
_entity.id
_entity.type
_entity.pdbx_description
1 polymer ?
#
loop_
_entity_poly.entity_id
_entity_poly.type
_entity_poly.pdbx_seq_one_letter_code
_entity_poly.pdbx_strand_id
1 'polypeptide(L)'
;MWIATALLHRERPDTTDFSLKEIEARLVLEGLTDDTRRGVYPHLSVHSVANRPPNTGRYRMLFETGPSRRRLFRPGDPYHPKREGGTTVPARGAIPSSYHPLRRVAILTPATSLRCTP
;
A
#
# COMPACT_ATOMS: atom_id res chain seq x y z
N MET A 1 -5.32 1.81 5.28
CA MET A 1 -4.01 2.06 4.61
C MET A 1 -3.99 1.71 3.12
N TRP A 2 -4.28 0.46 2.73
CA TRP A 2 -4.23 0.02 1.33
C TRP A 2 -5.22 0.80 0.47
N ILE A 3 -6.45 0.99 0.94
CA ILE A 3 -7.50 1.78 0.26
C ILE A 3 -7.01 3.22 0.01
N ALA A 4 -6.53 3.92 1.05
CA ALA A 4 -6.01 5.27 0.92
C ALA A 4 -4.85 5.36 -0.09
N THR A 5 -3.91 4.41 -0.07
CA THR A 5 -2.78 4.38 -1.02
C THR A 5 -3.26 4.09 -2.45
N ALA A 6 -4.26 3.21 -2.62
CA ALA A 6 -4.87 2.93 -3.91
C ALA A 6 -5.63 4.14 -4.48
N LEU A 7 -6.33 4.90 -3.62
CA LEU A 7 -6.99 6.14 -4.01
C LEU A 7 -5.97 7.20 -4.46
N LEU A 8 -4.87 7.36 -3.73
CA LEU A 8 -3.81 8.28 -4.11
C LEU A 8 -3.20 7.93 -5.47
N HIS A 9 -2.92 6.65 -5.76
CA HIS A 9 -2.48 6.23 -7.09
C HIS A 9 -3.54 6.45 -8.17
N ARG A 10 -4.83 6.28 -7.87
CA ARG A 10 -5.92 6.55 -8.82
C ARG A 10 -6.01 8.03 -9.16
N GLU A 11 -5.80 8.91 -8.19
CA GLU A 11 -5.85 10.37 -8.37
C GLU A 11 -4.57 10.94 -8.97
N ARG A 12 -3.42 10.33 -8.68
CA ARG A 12 -2.10 10.78 -9.10
C ARG A 12 -1.34 9.61 -9.74
N PRO A 13 -1.74 9.17 -10.95
CA PRO A 13 -1.18 7.98 -11.60
C PRO A 13 0.32 8.08 -11.89
N ASP A 14 0.83 9.29 -12.15
CA ASP A 14 2.25 9.52 -12.44
C ASP A 14 3.13 9.54 -11.17
N THR A 15 2.51 9.55 -9.99
CA THR A 15 3.24 9.54 -8.72
C THR A 15 3.62 8.10 -8.34
N THR A 16 4.92 7.87 -8.15
CA THR A 16 5.47 6.54 -7.86
C THR A 16 5.21 6.06 -6.44
N ASP A 17 5.19 6.97 -5.47
CA ASP A 17 5.00 6.70 -4.05
C ASP A 17 4.50 7.94 -3.30
N PHE A 18 4.04 7.73 -2.06
CA PHE A 18 3.46 8.75 -1.21
C PHE A 18 4.11 8.74 0.16
N SER A 19 4.15 9.90 0.81
CA SER A 19 4.61 9.99 2.20
C SER A 19 3.61 9.34 3.16
N LEU A 20 4.09 8.90 4.33
CA LEU A 20 3.20 8.40 5.40
C LEU A 20 2.11 9.42 5.76
N LYS A 21 2.47 10.71 5.77
CA LYS A 21 1.55 11.82 6.06
C LYS A 21 0.45 11.95 5.02
N GLU A 22 0.77 11.81 3.73
CA GLU A 22 -0.25 11.83 2.66
C GLU A 22 -1.22 10.66 2.79
N ILE A 23 -0.70 9.46 3.07
CA ILE A 23 -1.54 8.27 3.24
C ILE A 23 -2.42 8.43 4.48
N GLU A 24 -1.88 8.95 5.59
CA GLU A 24 -2.63 9.23 6.81
C GLU A 24 -3.71 10.31 6.59
N ALA A 25 -3.36 11.42 5.95
CA ALA A 25 -4.32 12.47 5.59
C ALA A 25 -5.45 11.91 4.73
N ARG A 26 -5.13 11.02 3.79
CA ARG A 26 -6.16 10.36 2.98
C ARG A 26 -7.03 9.38 3.78
N LEU A 27 -6.47 8.69 4.76
CA LEU A 27 -7.25 7.82 5.65
C LEU A 27 -8.27 8.61 6.47
N VAL A 28 -7.86 9.77 7.00
CA VAL A 28 -8.74 10.68 7.74
C VAL A 28 -9.85 11.23 6.84
N LEU A 29 -9.49 11.68 5.62
CA LEU A 29 -10.46 12.22 4.67
C LEU A 29 -11.56 11.23 4.31
N GLU A 30 -11.21 9.95 4.17
CA GLU A 30 -12.15 8.88 3.81
C GLU A 30 -12.88 8.29 5.02
N GLY A 31 -12.62 8.78 6.25
CA GLY A 31 -13.21 8.22 7.46
C GLY A 31 -12.84 6.74 7.71
N LEU A 32 -11.67 6.30 7.23
CA LEU A 32 -11.23 4.90 7.29
C LEU A 32 -10.47 4.55 8.58
N THR A 33 -10.51 5.44 9.56
CA THR A 33 -9.90 5.28 10.88
C THR A 33 -10.96 5.56 11.92
N ASP A 34 -11.12 4.66 12.89
CA ASP A 34 -11.86 5.00 14.11
C ASP A 34 -11.15 6.18 14.82
N ASP A 35 -11.90 6.96 15.61
CA ASP A 35 -11.40 8.15 16.33
C ASP A 35 -10.11 7.90 17.15
N THR A 36 -9.81 6.64 17.46
CA THR A 36 -8.55 6.22 18.05
C THR A 36 -7.47 5.99 16.98
N ARG A 37 -6.79 7.07 16.56
CA ARG A 37 -5.58 7.05 15.70
C ARG A 37 -4.46 6.08 16.15
N ARG A 38 -4.55 5.51 17.36
CA ARG A 38 -3.65 4.50 17.93
C ARG A 38 -3.78 3.16 17.18
N GLY A 39 -3.16 3.08 16.01
CA GLY A 39 -3.02 1.82 15.28
C GLY A 39 -2.55 2.01 13.84
N VAL A 40 -2.81 3.17 13.24
CA VAL A 40 -2.51 3.41 11.82
C VAL A 40 -1.01 3.45 11.54
N TYR A 41 -0.23 4.10 12.41
CA TYR A 41 1.20 4.30 12.16
C TYR A 41 2.01 2.99 12.13
N PRO A 42 1.89 2.05 13.10
CA PRO A 42 2.55 0.74 13.02
C PRO A 42 2.20 -0.03 11.75
N HIS A 43 0.96 0.12 11.31
CA HIS A 43 0.43 -0.46 10.10
C HIS A 43 1.13 0.11 8.85
N LEU A 44 1.23 1.43 8.73
CA LEU A 44 1.90 2.11 7.61
C LEU A 44 3.43 1.94 7.61
N SER A 45 4.04 1.87 8.79
CA SER A 45 5.48 1.86 8.96
C SER A 45 6.08 0.45 8.88
N VAL A 46 5.41 -0.55 9.47
CA VAL A 46 5.97 -1.89 9.69
C VAL A 46 5.03 -3.03 9.27
N HIS A 47 3.83 -3.14 9.85
CA HIS A 47 3.04 -4.38 9.74
C HIS A 47 2.67 -4.74 8.31
N SER A 48 2.37 -3.74 7.47
CA SER A 48 1.94 -3.96 6.08
C SER A 48 3.04 -3.78 5.04
N VAL A 49 4.28 -3.53 5.45
CA VAL A 49 5.40 -3.18 4.56
C VAL A 49 6.20 -4.42 4.18
N ALA A 50 6.16 -4.79 2.90
CA ALA A 50 6.65 -6.05 2.37
C ALA A 50 8.17 -6.25 2.51
N ASN A 51 8.96 -5.19 2.34
CA ASN A 51 10.42 -5.22 2.41
C ASN A 51 10.99 -4.91 3.81
N ARG A 52 10.14 -4.83 4.83
CA ARG A 52 10.57 -4.69 6.25
C ARG A 52 10.45 -6.03 6.97
N PRO A 53 11.29 -6.30 8.00
CA PRO A 53 11.11 -7.47 8.86
C PRO A 53 9.68 -7.51 9.43
N PRO A 54 9.01 -8.67 9.45
CA PRO A 54 7.70 -8.78 10.09
C PRO A 54 7.83 -8.65 11.60
N ASN A 55 6.89 -7.92 12.21
CA ASN A 55 6.74 -7.85 13.67
C ASN A 55 5.60 -8.78 14.12
N THR A 56 4.43 -8.62 13.49
CA THR A 56 3.26 -9.51 13.62
C THR A 56 2.55 -9.60 12.26
N GLY A 57 2.12 -10.80 11.86
CA GLY A 57 1.50 -11.06 10.56
C GLY A 57 2.48 -11.09 9.37
N ARG A 58 1.97 -11.53 8.20
CA ARG A 58 2.76 -11.69 6.96
C ARG A 58 2.35 -10.70 5.86
N TYR A 59 1.66 -9.61 6.17
CA TYR A 59 1.11 -8.71 5.14
C TYR A 59 2.20 -8.12 4.21
N ARG A 60 1.85 -7.99 2.92
CA ARG A 60 2.68 -7.45 1.83
C ARG A 60 1.89 -6.40 1.03
N MET A 61 1.21 -5.49 1.71
CA MET A 61 0.29 -4.54 1.05
C MET A 61 0.99 -3.27 0.57
N LEU A 62 2.01 -2.83 1.30
CA LEU A 62 2.80 -1.64 1.00
C LEU A 62 4.26 -2.03 0.74
N PHE A 63 4.96 -1.17 0.01
CA PHE A 63 6.39 -1.29 -0.24
C PHE A 63 7.09 0.02 0.14
N GLU A 64 8.18 -0.07 0.90
CA GLU A 64 9.01 1.09 1.22
C GLU A 64 9.95 1.42 0.06
N THR A 65 9.82 2.62 -0.49
CA THR A 65 10.72 3.16 -1.53
C THR A 65 11.77 4.12 -0.96
N GLY A 66 11.56 4.62 0.25
CA GLY A 66 12.49 5.49 0.96
C GLY A 66 12.00 5.84 2.37
N PRO A 67 12.77 6.61 3.15
CA PRO A 67 12.37 7.01 4.50
C PRO A 67 10.99 7.67 4.49
N SER A 68 10.05 7.09 5.24
CA SER A 68 8.66 7.56 5.32
C SER A 68 7.90 7.65 3.98
N ARG A 69 8.36 6.93 2.94
CA ARG A 69 7.70 6.85 1.62
C ARG A 69 7.22 5.44 1.34
N ARG A 70 5.99 5.31 0.83
CA ARG A 70 5.30 4.04 0.59
C ARG A 70 4.56 4.08 -0.72
N ARG A 71 4.49 2.93 -1.38
CA ARG A 71 3.56 2.67 -2.48
C ARG A 71 2.86 1.34 -2.27
N LEU A 72 1.88 1.02 -3.11
CA LEU A 72 1.32 -0.33 -3.15
C LEU A 72 2.40 -1.33 -3.56
N PHE A 73 2.40 -2.49 -2.91
CA PHE A 73 3.18 -3.64 -3.35
C PHE A 73 2.68 -4.13 -4.71
N ARG A 74 3.62 -4.43 -5.61
CA ARG A 74 3.37 -4.89 -6.98
C ARG A 74 3.88 -6.32 -7.16
N PRO A 75 3.25 -7.13 -8.03
CA PRO A 75 3.83 -8.42 -8.43
C PRO A 75 5.25 -8.23 -8.96
N GLY A 76 6.20 -9.01 -8.44
CA GLY A 76 7.63 -8.91 -8.78
C GLY A 76 8.45 -8.02 -7.84
N ASP A 77 7.83 -7.25 -6.94
CA ASP A 77 8.59 -6.54 -5.91
C ASP A 77 9.34 -7.50 -4.99
N PRO A 78 10.56 -7.16 -4.55
CA PRO A 78 11.23 -7.93 -3.52
C PRO A 78 10.47 -7.81 -2.19
N TYR A 79 10.54 -8.83 -1.36
CA TYR A 79 9.95 -8.82 -0.03
C TYR A 79 10.80 -9.61 0.93
N HIS A 80 10.60 -9.37 2.22
CA HIS A 80 11.27 -10.11 3.26
C HIS A 80 10.80 -11.58 3.25
N PRO A 81 11.69 -12.60 3.24
CA PRO A 81 11.30 -14.01 3.11
C PRO A 81 10.25 -14.48 4.12
N LYS A 82 10.33 -13.99 5.37
CA LYS A 82 9.33 -14.28 6.42
C LYS A 82 7.90 -13.76 6.13
N ARG A 83 7.69 -12.99 5.06
CA ARG A 83 6.37 -12.52 4.58
C ARG A 83 5.86 -13.32 3.38
N GLU A 84 6.54 -14.39 3.00
CA GLU A 84 6.09 -15.29 1.93
C GLU A 84 4.67 -15.78 2.16
N GLY A 85 3.90 -15.89 1.07
CA GLY A 85 2.46 -16.23 1.11
C GLY A 85 1.57 -15.17 1.76
N GLY A 86 2.14 -14.02 2.15
CA GLY A 86 1.45 -12.90 2.76
C GLY A 86 0.44 -12.19 1.85
N THR A 87 -0.64 -11.72 2.46
CA THR A 87 -1.70 -10.98 1.76
C THR A 87 -1.22 -9.63 1.21
N THR A 88 -1.42 -9.40 -0.09
CA THR A 88 -1.04 -8.17 -0.81
C THR A 88 -2.22 -7.19 -1.00
N VAL A 89 -3.45 -7.71 -0.98
CA VAL A 89 -4.70 -6.94 -1.08
C VAL A 89 -5.62 -7.37 0.06
N PRO A 90 -6.26 -6.45 0.80
CA PRO A 90 -7.17 -6.81 1.89
C PRO A 90 -8.27 -7.77 1.41
N ALA A 91 -8.74 -8.64 2.32
CA ALA A 91 -9.86 -9.52 2.05
C ALA A 91 -11.10 -8.71 1.63
N ARG A 92 -11.93 -9.26 0.73
CA ARG A 92 -13.09 -8.55 0.18
C ARG A 92 -14.04 -8.01 1.27
N GLY A 93 -14.25 -8.77 2.34
CA GLY A 93 -15.10 -8.37 3.48
C GLY A 93 -14.51 -7.27 4.35
N ALA A 94 -13.20 -7.00 4.26
CA ALA A 94 -12.53 -5.93 4.98
C ALA A 94 -12.51 -4.59 4.21
N ILE A 95 -13.03 -4.60 2.97
CA ILE A 95 -13.11 -3.41 2.11
C ILE A 95 -14.60 -3.04 1.99
N PRO A 96 -15.00 -1.80 2.35
CA PRO A 96 -16.36 -1.33 2.09
C PRO A 96 -16.71 -1.46 0.61
N SER A 97 -17.96 -1.81 0.30
CA SER A 97 -18.42 -2.14 -1.06
C SER A 97 -18.08 -1.07 -2.10
N SER A 98 -18.16 0.21 -1.72
CA SER A 98 -17.80 1.37 -2.55
C SER A 98 -16.36 1.34 -3.08
N TYR A 99 -15.43 0.68 -2.39
CA TYR A 99 -14.02 0.60 -2.77
C TYR A 99 -13.63 -0.73 -3.44
N HIS A 100 -14.58 -1.67 -3.63
CA HIS A 100 -14.31 -2.94 -4.32
C HIS A 100 -13.66 -2.76 -5.72
N PRO A 101 -13.99 -1.72 -6.51
CA PRO A 101 -13.33 -1.48 -7.80
C PRO A 101 -11.81 -1.26 -7.70
N LEU A 102 -11.29 -0.77 -6.57
CA LEU A 102 -9.85 -0.50 -6.39
C LEU A 102 -9.00 -1.77 -6.43
N ARG A 103 -9.58 -2.94 -6.16
CA ARG A 103 -8.88 -4.23 -6.20
C ARG A 103 -8.29 -4.55 -7.58
N ARG A 104 -8.83 -3.95 -8.64
CA ARG A 104 -8.39 -4.13 -10.03
C ARG A 104 -7.14 -3.31 -10.36
N VAL A 105 -6.91 -2.19 -9.66
CA VAL A 105 -5.78 -1.27 -9.91
C VAL A 105 -4.44 -1.86 -9.45
N ALA A 106 -4.44 -2.63 -8.36
CA ALA A 106 -3.21 -3.23 -7.81
C ALA A 106 -2.61 -4.36 -8.66
N ILE A 107 -3.32 -4.83 -9.69
CA ILE A 107 -2.89 -5.96 -10.54
C ILE A 107 -2.33 -5.47 -11.88
N LEU A 108 -2.61 -4.23 -12.31
CA LEU A 108 -2.48 -3.80 -13.71
C LEU A 108 -1.48 -2.67 -13.99
N THR A 109 -0.56 -2.36 -13.09
CA THR A 109 0.56 -1.46 -13.44
C THR A 109 1.83 -2.27 -13.68
N PRO A 110 2.13 -2.70 -14.93
CA PRO A 110 3.49 -3.04 -15.27
C PRO A 110 4.33 -1.78 -15.06
N ALA A 111 5.49 -1.96 -14.42
CA ALA A 111 6.53 -0.95 -14.42
C ALA A 111 6.89 -0.67 -15.89
N THR A 112 6.41 0.44 -16.44
CA THR A 112 6.95 0.98 -17.70
C THR A 112 8.32 1.57 -17.38
N SER A 113 9.30 0.69 -17.15
CA SER A 113 10.71 0.99 -17.34
C SER A 113 11.16 0.26 -18.58
N LEU A 114 10.92 0.88 -19.73
CA LEU A 114 11.62 0.58 -20.98
C LEU A 114 11.49 1.82 -21.85
N ARG A 115 12.51 2.68 -21.76
CA ARG A 115 13.12 3.40 -22.89
C ARG A 115 14.15 4.39 -22.33
N CYS A 116 15.42 4.02 -22.48
CA CYS A 116 16.51 4.93 -22.80
C CYS A 116 17.60 4.11 -23.51
N THR A 117 17.49 4.05 -24.83
CA THR A 117 18.61 4.01 -25.78
C THR A 117 18.33 5.16 -26.74
N PRO A 118 19.35 5.98 -27.03
CA PRO A 118 20.22 5.69 -28.16
C PRO A 118 21.64 5.29 -27.77
#